data_AF-A0A948MHP4-F1
#
_entry.id   AF-A0A948MHP4-F1
#
_cell.length_a   1.000
_cell.length_b   1.000
_cell.length_c   1.000
_cell.angle_alpha   90.00
_cell.angle_beta   90.00
_cell.angle_gamma   90.00
#
_symmetry.space_group_name_H-M   'P 1'
#
loop_
_entity.id
_entity.type
_entity.pdbx_description
1 polymer ?
#
loop_
_entity_poly.entity_id
_entity_poly.type
_entity_poly.pdbx_seq_one_letter_code
_entity_poly.pdbx_strand_id
1 'polypeptide(L)'
;MKSRRTVFEHNGYKLRSYTELMWARLMDAIDVFYLYEPDLIQVEGCKYLPDFYLPAADFYLEVKGKYPTAEEKKKAEGVLAATGRPVVFLVGRPESDAHGFMNCCLMAQRRDEWVLVSLHDLDQLYLAAAGQAAWLKAILSVREDCLDYLRPISEVMDEVLHEMFGRGPMESHLRLVHKRVNEARSSVERETSIAEQGLAWWRNRYFPKPNDHRVVCADGSTRRGVGARK
;
A
#
# COMPACT_ATOMS: atom_id res chain seq x y z
N MET A 1 28.12 9.56 16.24
CA MET A 1 26.68 9.45 15.92
C MET A 1 26.53 8.45 14.79
N LYS A 2 25.85 7.32 14.99
CA LYS A 2 25.43 6.48 13.85
C LYS A 2 24.38 7.29 13.08
N SER A 3 24.74 7.80 11.90
CA SER A 3 23.77 8.40 10.98
C SER A 3 22.66 7.36 10.74
N ARG A 4 21.41 7.74 11.02
CA ARG A 4 20.24 6.89 10.79
C ARG A 4 19.89 7.03 9.31
N ARG A 5 19.96 5.93 8.55
CA ARG A 5 19.54 5.89 7.15
C ARG A 5 18.11 6.41 7.02
N THR A 6 17.88 7.39 6.16
CA THR A 6 16.57 8.03 5.95
C THR A 6 15.99 7.77 4.57
N VAL A 7 16.80 7.27 3.63
CA VAL A 7 16.39 6.97 2.25
C VAL A 7 16.72 5.52 1.91
N PHE A 8 15.77 4.86 1.25
CA PHE A 8 15.87 3.48 0.79
C PHE A 8 15.49 3.42 -0.69
N GLU A 9 16.44 3.10 -1.57
CA GLU A 9 16.17 2.97 -3.00
C GLU A 9 15.47 1.65 -3.33
N HIS A 10 14.41 1.72 -4.13
CA HIS A 10 13.71 0.53 -4.62
C HIS A 10 12.96 0.81 -5.93
N ASN A 11 13.29 0.10 -7.00
CA ASN A 11 12.63 0.24 -8.30
C ASN A 11 12.51 1.70 -8.80
N GLY A 12 13.52 2.52 -8.51
CA GLY A 12 13.57 3.94 -8.86
C GLY A 12 12.93 4.89 -7.83
N TYR A 13 12.21 4.38 -6.84
CA TYR A 13 11.68 5.18 -5.72
C TYR A 13 12.72 5.40 -4.62
N LYS A 14 12.50 6.45 -3.82
CA LYS A 14 13.27 6.78 -2.62
C LYS A 14 12.34 6.71 -1.41
N LEU A 15 12.21 5.51 -0.85
CA LEU A 15 11.31 5.21 0.26
C LEU A 15 11.82 5.84 1.55
N ARG A 16 10.90 6.28 2.43
CA ARG A 16 11.21 7.04 3.65
C ARG A 16 11.53 6.16 4.85
N SER A 17 11.29 4.85 4.75
CA SER A 17 11.58 3.91 5.82
C SER A 17 11.93 2.51 5.32
N TYR A 18 12.67 1.78 6.15
CA TYR A 18 12.94 0.36 5.89
C TYR A 18 11.63 -0.46 5.90
N THR A 19 10.66 -0.08 6.73
CA THR A 19 9.34 -0.73 6.75
C THR A 19 8.61 -0.60 5.41
N GLU A 20 8.64 0.59 4.80
CA GLU A 20 8.11 0.79 3.44
C GLU A 20 8.85 -0.05 2.40
N LEU A 21 10.18 -0.14 2.49
CA LEU A 21 10.97 -1.00 1.60
C LEU A 21 10.52 -2.46 1.67
N MET A 22 10.31 -2.98 2.88
CA MET A 22 9.89 -4.37 3.05
C MET A 22 8.48 -4.63 2.51
N TRP A 23 7.56 -3.68 2.69
CA TRP A 23 6.23 -3.76 2.05
C TRP A 23 6.29 -3.66 0.53
N ALA A 24 7.15 -2.80 -0.02
CA ALA A 24 7.36 -2.68 -1.45
C ALA A 24 7.94 -3.96 -2.06
N ARG A 25 8.94 -4.58 -1.41
CA ARG A 25 9.50 -5.88 -1.79
C ARG A 25 8.45 -6.98 -1.77
N LEU A 26 7.60 -7.01 -0.74
CA LEU A 26 6.50 -7.97 -0.65
C LEU A 26 5.52 -7.79 -1.81
N MET A 27 5.07 -6.55 -2.06
CA MET A 27 4.15 -6.25 -3.17
C MET A 27 4.72 -6.67 -4.52
N ASP A 28 6.00 -6.38 -4.80
CA ASP A 28 6.65 -6.82 -6.04
C ASP A 28 6.80 -8.35 -6.11
N ALA A 29 7.00 -9.03 -4.98
CA ALA A 29 7.10 -10.49 -4.94
C ALA A 29 5.79 -11.18 -5.28
N ILE A 30 4.66 -10.65 -4.80
CA ILE A 30 3.30 -11.14 -5.07
C ILE A 30 2.66 -10.50 -6.31
N ASP A 31 3.42 -9.75 -7.09
CA ASP A 31 3.00 -9.07 -8.32
C ASP A 31 1.79 -8.14 -8.12
N VAL A 32 1.84 -7.33 -7.07
CA VAL A 32 0.89 -6.24 -6.82
C VAL A 32 1.51 -4.94 -7.33
N PHE A 33 0.85 -4.31 -8.30
CA PHE A 33 1.25 -3.00 -8.79
C PHE A 33 0.92 -1.91 -7.76
N TYR A 34 1.89 -1.03 -7.53
CA TYR A 34 1.71 0.12 -6.67
C TYR A 34 2.36 1.38 -7.27
N LEU A 35 1.80 2.53 -6.90
CA LEU A 35 2.40 3.84 -7.06
C LEU A 35 2.80 4.34 -5.68
N TYR A 36 4.04 4.81 -5.53
CA TYR A 36 4.53 5.34 -4.26
C TYR A 36 4.37 6.86 -4.23
N GLU A 37 3.87 7.39 -3.10
CA GLU A 37 3.51 8.80 -2.93
C GLU A 37 2.79 9.40 -4.16
N PRO A 38 1.66 8.79 -4.58
CA PRO A 38 1.06 8.99 -5.90
C PRO A 38 0.70 10.45 -6.18
N ASP A 39 -0.11 11.04 -5.30
CA ASP A 39 -0.54 12.43 -5.39
C ASP A 39 -1.11 12.88 -4.04
N LEU A 40 -1.10 14.20 -3.83
CA LEU A 40 -1.61 14.82 -2.62
C LEU A 40 -3.13 15.02 -2.69
N ILE A 41 -3.85 14.47 -1.71
CA ILE A 41 -5.30 14.52 -1.59
C ILE A 41 -5.70 15.68 -0.67
N GLN A 42 -6.71 16.46 -1.08
CA GLN A 42 -7.32 17.49 -0.23
C GLN A 42 -8.53 16.88 0.50
N VAL A 43 -8.51 16.89 1.83
CA VAL A 43 -9.58 16.37 2.69
C VAL A 43 -9.91 17.41 3.74
N GLU A 44 -11.07 18.08 3.63
CA GLU A 44 -11.59 19.04 4.63
C GLU A 44 -10.54 20.06 5.14
N GLY A 45 -9.76 20.65 4.24
CA GLY A 45 -8.70 21.62 4.58
C GLY A 45 -7.39 21.00 5.08
N CYS A 46 -7.31 19.68 5.16
CA CYS A 46 -6.09 18.92 5.41
C CYS A 46 -5.51 18.35 4.10
N LYS A 47 -4.19 18.28 4.02
CA LYS A 47 -3.45 17.61 2.95
C LYS A 47 -3.10 16.20 3.41
N TYR A 48 -3.50 15.20 2.64
CA TYR A 48 -3.19 13.79 2.90
C TYR A 48 -2.37 13.24 1.73
N LEU A 49 -1.19 12.67 2.01
CA LEU A 49 -0.35 12.00 1.03
C LEU A 49 -0.21 10.54 1.49
N PRO A 50 -0.86 9.58 0.81
CA PRO A 50 -0.70 8.17 1.15
C PRO A 50 0.70 7.67 0.76
N ASP A 51 1.21 6.68 1.48
CA ASP A 51 2.49 6.04 1.13
C ASP A 51 2.38 5.30 -0.20
N PHE A 52 1.33 4.49 -0.40
CA PHE A 52 1.12 3.79 -1.67
C PHE A 52 -0.34 3.88 -2.16
N TYR A 53 -0.51 3.74 -3.46
CA TYR A 53 -1.79 3.51 -4.12
C TYR A 53 -1.73 2.27 -4.98
N LEU A 54 -2.79 1.45 -4.95
CA LEU A 54 -2.94 0.23 -5.72
C LEU A 54 -4.01 0.43 -6.81
N PRO A 55 -3.62 0.79 -8.05
CA PRO A 55 -4.58 1.13 -9.11
C PRO A 55 -5.56 0.00 -9.45
N ALA A 56 -5.11 -1.26 -9.46
CA ALA A 56 -5.95 -2.40 -9.80
C ALA A 56 -7.08 -2.63 -8.77
N ALA A 57 -6.83 -2.30 -7.50
CA ALA A 57 -7.80 -2.48 -6.42
C ALA A 57 -8.49 -1.16 -5.98
N ASP A 58 -8.02 -0.01 -6.45
CA ASP A 58 -8.59 1.33 -6.21
C ASP A 58 -8.68 1.68 -4.71
N PHE A 59 -7.57 1.49 -3.98
CA PHE A 59 -7.40 1.89 -2.58
C PHE A 59 -5.96 2.31 -2.24
N TYR A 60 -5.80 3.00 -1.12
CA TYR A 60 -4.51 3.47 -0.61
C TYR A 60 -3.96 2.55 0.49
N LEU A 61 -2.63 2.46 0.57
CA LEU A 61 -1.92 1.84 1.69
C LEU A 61 -1.15 2.91 2.46
N GLU A 62 -1.16 2.78 3.78
CA GLU A 62 -0.42 3.64 4.69
C GLU A 62 0.38 2.79 5.67
N VAL A 63 1.70 2.95 5.69
CA VAL A 63 2.63 2.23 6.56
C VAL A 63 2.69 2.88 7.93
N LYS A 64 2.54 2.07 8.99
CA LYS A 64 2.69 2.52 10.37
C LYS A 64 3.57 1.56 11.16
N GLY A 65 4.53 2.11 11.90
CA GLY A 65 5.34 1.30 12.82
C GLY A 65 4.57 0.79 14.05
N LYS A 66 3.44 1.40 14.38
CA LYS A 66 2.54 1.03 15.48
C LYS A 66 1.09 1.11 15.00
N TYR A 67 0.14 0.59 15.78
CA TYR A 67 -1.27 0.77 15.48
C TYR A 67 -1.62 2.25 15.31
N PRO A 68 -2.40 2.62 14.28
CA PRO A 68 -2.73 4.01 14.03
C PRO A 68 -3.66 4.54 15.12
N THR A 69 -3.45 5.81 15.43
CA THR A 69 -4.23 6.58 16.40
C THR A 69 -5.66 6.82 15.90
N ALA A 70 -6.55 7.23 16.81
CA ALA A 70 -7.92 7.62 16.45
C ALA A 70 -7.94 8.77 15.43
N GLU A 71 -7.00 9.72 15.52
CA GLU A 71 -6.88 10.83 14.57
C GLU A 71 -6.48 10.36 13.16
N GLU A 72 -5.55 9.41 13.06
CA GLU A 72 -5.15 8.83 11.77
C GLU A 72 -6.29 8.03 11.13
N LYS A 73 -7.05 7.27 11.92
CA LYS A 73 -8.26 6.58 11.47
C LYS A 73 -9.30 7.57 10.93
N LYS A 74 -9.54 8.67 11.65
CA LYS A 74 -10.46 9.73 11.22
C LYS A 74 -10.01 10.40 9.91
N LYS A 75 -8.70 10.60 9.71
CA LYS A 75 -8.16 11.10 8.44
C LYS A 75 -8.42 10.12 7.30
N ALA A 76 -8.17 8.83 7.52
CA ALA A 76 -8.47 7.78 6.55
C ALA A 76 -9.96 7.72 6.16
N GLU A 77 -10.85 7.86 7.14
CA GLU A 77 -12.30 7.98 6.93
C GLU A 77 -12.66 9.21 6.07
N GLY A 78 -12.02 10.35 6.33
CA GLY A 78 -12.16 11.56 5.51
C GLY A 78 -11.67 11.37 4.07
N VAL A 79 -10.57 10.64 3.86
CA VAL A 79 -10.07 10.29 2.51
C VAL A 79 -11.08 9.41 1.78
N LEU A 80 -11.64 8.40 2.46
CA LEU A 80 -12.68 7.55 1.89
C LEU A 80 -13.91 8.37 1.50
N ALA A 81 -14.37 9.28 2.37
CA ALA A 81 -15.50 10.15 2.07
C ALA A 81 -15.24 11.09 0.87
N ALA A 82 -14.02 11.63 0.77
CA ALA A 82 -13.65 12.58 -0.28
C ALA A 82 -13.38 11.91 -1.65
N THR A 83 -12.85 10.68 -1.65
CA THR A 83 -12.33 10.03 -2.87
C THR A 83 -13.06 8.75 -3.27
N GLY A 84 -13.85 8.16 -2.37
CA GLY A 84 -14.43 6.82 -2.55
C GLY A 84 -13.40 5.68 -2.52
N ARG A 85 -12.15 5.98 -2.13
CA ARG A 85 -11.05 5.01 -2.03
C ARG A 85 -10.72 4.77 -0.56
N PRO A 86 -10.81 3.54 -0.06
CA PRO A 86 -10.45 3.25 1.32
C PRO A 86 -8.93 3.39 1.53
N VAL A 87 -8.55 3.60 2.78
CA VAL A 87 -7.15 3.54 3.24
C VAL A 87 -7.01 2.28 4.09
N VAL A 88 -6.02 1.44 3.77
CA VAL A 88 -5.65 0.26 4.56
C VAL A 88 -4.30 0.52 5.21
N PHE A 89 -4.23 0.33 6.52
CA PHE A 89 -2.99 0.49 7.27
C PHE A 89 -2.17 -0.79 7.21
N LEU A 90 -0.90 -0.66 6.83
CA LEU A 90 0.13 -1.67 6.93
C LEU A 90 0.86 -1.49 8.26
N VAL A 91 0.48 -2.25 9.28
CA VAL A 91 0.99 -2.06 10.65
C VAL A 91 2.14 -3.02 10.90
N GLY A 92 3.28 -2.47 11.30
CA GLY A 92 4.50 -3.22 11.58
C GLY A 92 5.32 -3.50 10.33
N ARG A 93 6.51 -4.07 10.55
CA ARG A 93 7.42 -4.49 9.48
C ARG A 93 7.14 -5.94 9.15
N PRO A 94 6.91 -6.28 7.86
CA PRO A 94 6.76 -7.67 7.48
C PRO A 94 8.11 -8.34 7.60
N GLU A 95 8.12 -9.43 8.37
CA GLU A 95 9.23 -10.36 8.54
C GLU A 95 8.69 -11.76 8.25
N SER A 96 9.58 -12.73 8.03
CA SER A 96 9.17 -14.12 7.83
C SER A 96 10.15 -15.11 8.42
N ASP A 97 9.63 -16.29 8.75
CA ASP A 97 10.41 -17.44 9.17
C ASP A 97 10.05 -18.68 8.32
N ALA A 98 10.19 -19.89 8.87
CA ALA A 98 9.78 -21.12 8.19
C ALA A 98 8.26 -21.36 8.20
N HIS A 99 7.50 -20.64 9.01
CA HIS A 99 6.07 -20.83 9.25
C HIS A 99 5.19 -19.75 8.58
N GLY A 100 5.79 -18.68 8.05
CA GLY A 100 5.08 -17.65 7.29
C GLY A 100 5.51 -16.25 7.67
N PHE A 101 4.61 -15.29 7.47
CA PHE A 101 4.81 -13.90 7.86
C PHE A 101 4.60 -13.66 9.36
N MET A 102 5.35 -12.71 9.92
CA MET A 102 5.25 -12.28 11.32
C MET A 102 5.48 -10.77 11.48
N ASN A 103 5.29 -10.27 12.71
CA ASN A 103 5.55 -8.89 13.14
C ASN A 103 4.77 -7.77 12.41
N CYS A 104 3.69 -8.13 11.71
CA CYS A 104 2.85 -7.18 11.02
C CYS A 104 1.39 -7.67 10.85
N CYS A 105 0.52 -6.72 10.51
CA CYS A 105 -0.87 -6.99 10.16
C CYS A 105 -1.41 -5.90 9.23
N LEU A 106 -2.54 -6.18 8.58
CA LEU A 106 -3.30 -5.16 7.87
C LEU A 106 -4.43 -4.68 8.78
N MET A 107 -4.74 -3.40 8.73
CA MET A 107 -5.94 -2.87 9.37
C MET A 107 -6.78 -2.10 8.36
N ALA A 108 -8.00 -2.56 8.16
CA ALA A 108 -8.91 -2.01 7.18
C ALA A 108 -10.23 -1.62 7.85
N GLN A 109 -10.85 -0.55 7.32
CA GLN A 109 -12.19 -0.17 7.74
C GLN A 109 -13.21 -1.19 7.21
N ARG A 110 -14.23 -1.48 8.00
CA ARG A 110 -15.39 -2.28 7.63
C ARG A 110 -16.62 -1.62 8.25
N ARG A 111 -17.34 -0.82 7.45
CA ARG A 111 -18.43 0.04 7.93
C ARG A 111 -17.91 0.98 9.03
N ASP A 112 -18.44 0.87 10.25
CA ASP A 112 -18.09 1.73 11.39
C ASP A 112 -16.99 1.13 12.28
N GLU A 113 -16.39 0.00 11.88
CA GLU A 113 -15.38 -0.71 12.67
C GLU A 113 -14.06 -0.84 11.91
N TRP A 114 -12.96 -0.91 12.66
CA TRP A 114 -11.63 -1.21 12.12
C TRP A 114 -11.30 -2.66 12.43
N VAL A 115 -11.07 -3.46 11.38
CA VAL A 115 -10.77 -4.88 11.49
C VAL A 115 -9.28 -5.10 11.26
N LEU A 116 -8.68 -5.89 12.14
CA LEU A 116 -7.32 -6.38 11.98
C LEU A 116 -7.36 -7.68 11.18
N VAL A 117 -6.57 -7.74 10.11
CA VAL A 117 -6.33 -8.94 9.33
C VAL A 117 -4.90 -9.36 9.60
N SER A 118 -4.73 -10.51 10.26
CA SER A 118 -3.40 -11.07 10.50
C SER A 118 -2.75 -11.41 9.17
N LEU A 119 -1.45 -11.13 9.03
CA LEU A 119 -0.74 -11.63 7.85
C LEU A 119 -0.69 -13.16 7.83
N HIS A 120 -0.79 -13.86 8.96
CA HIS A 120 -0.87 -15.32 8.95
C HIS A 120 -2.11 -15.83 8.19
N ASP A 121 -3.27 -15.21 8.37
CA ASP A 121 -4.49 -15.63 7.66
C ASP A 121 -4.38 -15.32 6.15
N LEU A 122 -3.81 -14.16 5.82
CA LEU A 122 -3.52 -13.78 4.45
C LEU A 122 -2.48 -14.71 3.80
N ASP A 123 -1.51 -15.15 4.59
CA ASP A 123 -0.46 -16.08 4.18
C ASP A 123 -1.04 -17.43 3.76
N GLN A 124 -1.88 -18.01 4.62
CA GLN A 124 -2.55 -19.28 4.33
C GLN A 124 -3.50 -19.16 3.14
N LEU A 125 -4.22 -18.03 3.03
CA LEU A 125 -5.09 -17.75 1.89
C LEU A 125 -4.28 -17.62 0.59
N TYR A 126 -3.15 -16.91 0.63
CA TYR A 126 -2.29 -16.73 -0.52
C TYR A 126 -1.61 -18.03 -0.93
N LEU A 127 -1.14 -18.85 0.03
CA LEU A 127 -0.61 -20.18 -0.24
C LEU A 127 -1.65 -21.07 -0.95
N ALA A 128 -2.90 -21.05 -0.46
CA ALA A 128 -3.99 -21.82 -1.06
C ALA A 128 -4.35 -21.34 -2.47
N ALA A 129 -4.32 -20.03 -2.72
CA ALA A 129 -4.73 -19.43 -3.99
C ALA A 129 -3.63 -19.40 -5.06
N ALA A 130 -2.39 -19.09 -4.67
CA ALA A 130 -1.26 -18.87 -5.59
C ALA A 130 -0.26 -20.04 -5.61
N GLY A 131 -0.38 -20.99 -4.67
CA GLY A 131 0.47 -22.17 -4.59
C GLY A 131 1.81 -21.94 -3.90
N GLN A 132 2.50 -23.04 -3.60
CA GLN A 132 3.70 -23.06 -2.76
C GLN A 132 4.88 -22.26 -3.34
N ALA A 133 5.08 -22.27 -4.66
CA ALA A 133 6.19 -21.55 -5.28
C ALA A 133 6.03 -20.03 -5.13
N ALA A 134 4.83 -19.50 -5.40
CA ALA A 134 4.52 -18.08 -5.24
C ALA A 134 4.59 -17.66 -3.76
N TRP A 135 4.11 -18.52 -2.87
CA TRP A 135 4.21 -18.33 -1.43
C TRP A 135 5.66 -18.26 -0.94
N LEU A 136 6.52 -19.19 -1.37
CA LEU A 136 7.95 -19.19 -1.03
C LEU A 136 8.65 -17.90 -1.50
N LYS A 137 8.33 -17.42 -2.70
CA LYS A 137 8.84 -16.14 -3.20
C LYS A 137 8.40 -14.98 -2.30
N ALA A 138 7.15 -14.98 -1.85
CA ALA A 138 6.61 -13.94 -0.98
C ALA A 138 7.32 -13.91 0.39
N ILE A 139 7.47 -15.05 1.07
CA ILE A 139 8.15 -15.08 2.37
C ILE A 139 9.63 -14.72 2.25
N LEU A 140 10.33 -15.16 1.19
CA LEU A 140 11.74 -14.85 0.98
C LEU A 140 11.95 -13.35 0.71
N SER A 141 10.98 -12.68 0.11
CA SER A 141 11.08 -11.26 -0.23
C SER A 141 11.21 -10.34 0.99
N VAL A 142 10.74 -10.78 2.16
CA VAL A 142 10.76 -10.00 3.40
C VAL A 142 11.75 -10.52 4.45
N ARG A 143 12.65 -11.43 4.05
CA ARG A 143 13.78 -11.77 4.90
C ARG A 143 14.86 -10.68 4.78
N GLU A 144 15.41 -10.31 5.93
CA GLU A 144 16.59 -9.45 5.96
C GLU A 144 17.73 -10.14 5.21
N ASP A 145 18.41 -9.40 4.34
CA ASP A 145 19.62 -9.86 3.63
C ASP A 145 20.83 -9.03 4.10
N CYS A 146 22.03 -9.58 4.00
CA CYS A 146 23.27 -8.87 4.26
C CYS A 146 23.42 -7.61 3.39
N LEU A 147 22.80 -7.61 2.20
CA LEU A 147 22.74 -6.45 1.30
C LEU A 147 21.88 -5.30 1.86
N ASP A 148 20.94 -5.56 2.78
CA ASP A 148 20.12 -4.49 3.38
C ASP A 148 20.96 -3.54 4.25
N TYR A 149 22.12 -4.02 4.70
CA TYR A 149 23.11 -3.25 5.47
C TYR A 149 24.12 -2.52 4.58
N LEU A 150 24.19 -2.87 3.29
CA LEU A 150 24.98 -2.13 2.33
C LEU A 150 24.21 -0.88 1.91
N ARG A 151 24.89 0.26 1.99
CA ARG A 151 24.35 1.55 1.59
C ARG A 151 24.98 1.94 0.26
N PRO A 152 24.20 1.95 -0.85
CA PRO A 152 24.67 2.53 -2.10
C PRO A 152 25.19 3.95 -1.87
N ILE A 153 26.26 4.32 -2.57
CA ILE A 153 26.83 5.67 -2.46
C ILE A 153 25.81 6.75 -2.86
N SER A 154 24.88 6.43 -3.76
CA SER A 154 23.77 7.32 -4.15
C SER A 154 22.89 7.71 -2.97
N GLU A 155 22.53 6.76 -2.10
CA GLU A 155 21.74 7.04 -0.90
C GLU A 155 22.50 7.90 0.11
N VAL A 156 23.81 7.66 0.25
CA VAL A 156 24.66 8.49 1.12
C VAL A 156 24.73 9.91 0.57
N MET A 157 24.90 10.06 -0.75
CA MET A 157 24.91 11.37 -1.40
C MET A 157 23.56 12.07 -1.24
N ASP A 158 22.44 11.38 -1.43
CA ASP A 158 21.11 11.96 -1.24
C ASP A 158 20.92 12.50 0.18
N GLU A 159 21.40 11.78 1.20
CA GLU A 159 21.35 12.25 2.59
C GLU A 159 22.22 13.49 2.82
N VAL A 160 23.44 13.52 2.28
CA VAL A 160 24.31 14.72 2.35
C VAL A 160 23.64 15.91 1.67
N LEU A 161 23.07 15.71 0.48
CA LEU A 161 22.34 16.76 -0.23
C LEU A 161 21.09 17.19 0.57
N HIS A 162 20.42 16.27 1.28
CA HIS A 162 19.30 16.57 2.17
C HIS A 162 19.71 17.52 3.29
N GLU A 163 20.86 17.27 3.92
CA GLU A 163 21.42 18.14 4.96
C GLU A 163 21.82 19.52 4.40
N MET A 164 22.30 19.59 3.16
CA MET A 164 22.79 20.83 2.54
C MET A 164 21.67 21.75 2.00
N PHE A 165 20.65 21.21 1.33
CA PHE A 165 19.65 22.01 0.58
C PHE A 165 18.42 22.39 1.40
N GLY A 166 18.29 21.87 2.62
CA GLY A 166 17.12 22.09 3.47
C GLY A 166 15.87 21.35 2.97
N ARG A 167 14.83 21.36 3.82
CA ARG A 167 13.67 20.46 3.68
C ARG A 167 12.81 20.72 2.43
N GLY A 168 12.59 21.98 2.04
CA GLY A 168 11.66 22.34 0.97
C GLY A 168 12.09 21.89 -0.44
N PRO A 169 13.30 22.25 -0.89
CA PRO A 169 13.83 21.79 -2.18
C PRO A 169 13.89 20.27 -2.29
N MET A 170 14.23 19.60 -1.18
CA MET A 170 14.35 18.14 -1.16
C MET A 170 13.01 17.42 -1.26
N GLU A 171 11.97 17.87 -0.55
CA GLU A 171 10.61 17.35 -0.73
C GLU A 171 10.10 17.57 -2.16
N SER A 172 10.51 18.66 -2.81
CA SER A 172 10.18 18.92 -4.22
C SER A 172 10.91 17.95 -5.17
N HIS A 173 12.18 17.65 -4.88
CA HIS A 173 12.97 16.67 -5.61
C HIS A 173 12.40 15.25 -5.48
N LEU A 174 12.10 14.80 -4.26
CA LEU A 174 11.49 13.49 -4.01
C LEU A 174 10.17 13.34 -4.76
N ARG A 175 9.29 14.34 -4.68
CA ARG A 175 8.03 14.35 -5.44
C ARG A 175 8.24 14.24 -6.94
N LEU A 176 9.24 14.93 -7.50
CA LEU A 176 9.53 14.85 -8.93
C LEU A 176 10.07 13.47 -9.33
N VAL A 177 10.94 12.88 -8.50
CA VAL A 177 11.46 11.52 -8.69
C VAL A 177 10.31 10.52 -8.68
N HIS A 178 9.49 10.53 -7.62
CA HIS A 178 8.36 9.59 -7.47
C HIS A 178 7.34 9.76 -8.59
N LYS A 179 7.02 11.00 -8.97
CA LYS A 179 6.11 11.28 -10.09
C LYS A 179 6.61 10.69 -11.41
N ARG A 180 7.89 10.87 -11.75
CA ARG A 180 8.46 10.31 -12.98
C ARG A 180 8.42 8.78 -13.00
N VAL A 181 8.71 8.15 -11.86
CA VAL A 181 8.65 6.68 -11.74
C VAL A 181 7.20 6.21 -11.84
N ASN A 182 6.26 6.90 -11.18
CA ASN A 182 4.83 6.61 -11.28
C ASN A 182 4.33 6.70 -12.73
N GLU A 183 4.70 7.76 -13.46
CA GLU A 183 4.37 7.95 -14.88
C GLU A 183 4.96 6.85 -15.76
N ALA A 184 6.23 6.50 -15.56
CA ALA A 184 6.91 5.44 -16.32
C ALA A 184 6.35 4.04 -16.03
N ARG A 185 5.99 3.75 -14.77
CA ARG A 185 5.37 2.47 -14.39
C ARG A 185 3.94 2.36 -14.91
N SER A 186 3.20 3.47 -14.94
CA SER A 186 1.80 3.48 -15.37
C SER A 186 1.61 3.40 -16.89
N SER A 187 2.65 3.69 -17.67
CA SER A 187 2.59 3.63 -19.14
C SER A 187 2.78 2.21 -19.70
N VAL A 188 3.17 1.25 -18.86
CA VAL A 188 3.36 -0.14 -19.25
C VAL A 188 2.04 -0.90 -19.10
N GLU A 189 1.56 -1.48 -20.20
CA GLU A 189 0.41 -2.39 -20.16
C GLU A 189 0.76 -3.65 -19.36
N ARG A 190 -0.13 -4.04 -18.44
CA ARG A 190 0.02 -5.23 -17.58
C ARG A 190 -1.29 -5.94 -17.40
N GLU A 191 -1.23 -7.26 -17.24
CA GLU A 191 -2.35 -8.06 -16.78
C GLU A 191 -2.47 -7.97 -15.25
N THR A 192 -3.68 -8.11 -14.73
CA THR A 192 -3.91 -8.12 -13.28
C THR A 192 -3.53 -9.47 -12.69
N SER A 193 -2.63 -9.47 -11.70
CA SER A 193 -2.21 -10.70 -11.01
C SER A 193 -3.33 -11.30 -10.15
N ILE A 194 -3.16 -12.55 -9.70
CA ILE A 194 -4.10 -13.21 -8.77
C ILE A 194 -4.23 -12.39 -7.48
N ALA A 195 -3.13 -11.83 -6.98
CA ALA A 195 -3.13 -11.00 -5.78
C ALA A 195 -3.97 -9.73 -6.00
N GLU A 196 -3.77 -9.05 -7.13
CA GLU A 196 -4.55 -7.86 -7.49
C GLU A 196 -6.04 -8.17 -7.66
N GLN A 197 -6.38 -9.30 -8.28
CA GLN A 197 -7.77 -9.75 -8.41
C GLN A 197 -8.40 -10.00 -7.03
N GLY A 198 -7.68 -10.65 -6.12
CA GLY A 198 -8.14 -10.87 -4.75
C GLY A 198 -8.36 -9.56 -3.97
N LEU A 199 -7.43 -8.62 -4.10
CA LEU A 199 -7.52 -7.29 -3.48
C LEU A 199 -8.68 -6.46 -4.06
N ALA A 200 -8.87 -6.50 -5.38
CA ALA A 200 -9.99 -5.84 -6.05
C ALA A 200 -11.35 -6.45 -5.65
N TRP A 201 -11.41 -7.78 -5.56
CA TRP A 201 -12.60 -8.49 -5.06
C TRP A 201 -12.95 -8.07 -3.63
N TRP A 202 -11.95 -8.05 -2.73
CA TRP A 202 -12.13 -7.62 -1.35
C TRP A 202 -12.67 -6.19 -1.29
N ARG A 203 -12.02 -5.27 -2.02
CA ARG A 203 -12.43 -3.87 -2.06
C ARG A 203 -13.87 -3.72 -2.54
N ASN A 204 -14.24 -4.36 -3.65
CA ASN A 204 -15.60 -4.24 -4.21
C ASN A 204 -16.67 -4.86 -3.30
N ARG A 205 -16.33 -5.90 -2.53
CA ARG A 205 -17.23 -6.52 -1.56
C ARG A 205 -17.55 -5.61 -0.38
N TYR A 206 -16.57 -4.86 0.14
CA TYR A 206 -16.72 -4.09 1.38
C TYR A 206 -16.91 -2.59 1.14
N PHE A 207 -16.48 -2.08 -0.01
CA PHE A 207 -16.60 -0.68 -0.42
C PHE A 207 -17.16 -0.59 -1.86
N PRO A 208 -18.40 -1.04 -2.09
CA PRO A 208 -19.01 -0.98 -3.41
C PRO A 208 -19.13 0.48 -3.86
N LYS A 209 -18.84 0.75 -5.14
CA LYS A 209 -19.07 2.09 -5.71
C LYS A 209 -20.58 2.41 -5.66
N PRO A 210 -20.99 3.67 -5.54
CA PRO A 210 -22.42 4.05 -5.45
C PRO A 210 -23.30 3.55 -6.60
N ASN A 211 -22.72 3.20 -7.75
CA ASN A 211 -23.43 2.62 -8.91
C ASN A 211 -23.41 1.10 -8.97
N ASP A 212 -22.78 0.41 -8.00
CA ASP A 212 -22.58 -1.04 -8.01
C ASP A 212 -23.66 -1.80 -7.23
N HIS A 213 -24.77 -1.14 -6.91
CA HIS A 213 -25.94 -1.77 -6.32
C HIS A 213 -26.65 -2.68 -7.33
N ARG A 214 -26.11 -3.87 -7.56
CA ARG A 214 -26.92 -5.03 -7.88
C ARG A 214 -27.46 -5.58 -6.58
N VAL A 215 -28.74 -5.33 -6.32
CA VAL A 215 -29.44 -5.99 -5.23
C VAL A 215 -29.63 -7.44 -5.69
N VAL A 216 -28.94 -8.37 -5.02
CA VAL A 216 -29.24 -9.79 -5.12
C VAL A 216 -30.40 -10.04 -4.16
N CYS A 217 -31.58 -10.26 -4.73
CA CYS A 217 -32.77 -10.61 -3.95
C CYS A 217 -32.61 -12.02 -3.37
N ALA A 218 -33.33 -12.33 -2.29
CA ALA A 218 -33.28 -13.64 -1.62
C ALA A 218 -33.66 -14.83 -2.53
N ASP A 219 -34.24 -14.55 -3.70
CA ASP A 219 -34.58 -15.52 -4.75
C ASP A 219 -33.46 -15.74 -5.79
N GLY A 220 -32.29 -15.14 -5.60
CA GLY A 220 -31.16 -15.24 -6.54
C GLY A 220 -31.25 -14.33 -7.76
N SER A 221 -32.30 -13.51 -7.88
CA SER A 221 -32.41 -12.53 -8.98
C SER A 221 -31.55 -11.29 -8.71
N THR A 222 -30.89 -10.77 -9.75
CA THR A 222 -30.14 -9.50 -9.68
C THR A 222 -30.94 -8.37 -10.30
N ARG A 223 -31.22 -7.32 -9.52
CA ARG A 223 -31.86 -6.09 -10.02
C ARG A 223 -30.88 -4.92 -9.99
N ARG A 224 -30.86 -4.11 -11.06
CA ARG A 224 -30.15 -2.80 -11.05
C ARG A 224 -30.90 -1.87 -10.10
N GLY A 225 -30.20 -1.32 -9.10
CA GLY A 225 -30.75 -0.26 -8.27
C GLY A 225 -31.15 0.93 -9.13
N VAL A 226 -32.43 1.29 -9.11
CA VAL A 226 -32.92 2.51 -9.76
C VAL A 226 -32.54 3.68 -8.87
N GLY A 227 -31.34 4.23 -9.08
CA GLY A 227 -30.98 5.55 -8.59
C GLY A 227 -31.63 6.61 -9.47
N ALA A 228 -32.83 7.05 -9.08
CA ALA A 228 -33.56 8.11 -9.76
C ALA A 228 -32.79 9.43 -9.69
N ARG A 229 -32.51 10.00 -10.87
CA ARG A 229 -32.30 11.45 -11.02
C ARG A 229 -33.63 12.16 -10.76
N LYS A 230 -33.63 13.14 -9.87
CA LYS A 230 -33.90 14.54 -10.21
C LYS A 230 -33.29 15.43 -9.13
#